data_AF-A0A930QGJ2-F1
#
_entry.id   AF-A0A930QGJ2-F1
#
_cell.length_a   1.000
_cell.length_b   1.000
_cell.length_c   1.000
_cell.angle_alpha   90.00
_cell.angle_beta   90.00
_cell.angle_gamma   90.00
#
_symmetry.space_group_name_H-M   'P 1'
#
loop_
_entity.id
_entity.type
_entity.pdbx_description
1 polymer ?
#
loop_
_entity_poly.entity_id
_entity_poly.type
_entity_poly.pdbx_seq_one_letter_code
_entity_poly.pdbx_strand_id
1 'polypeptide(L)'
;MKFIPHDYQQYAIDFIESHPTAAVLLDMGLGKTVITLTALNDLLFDRFEISRILVIAPLRVARNTWPQEIGKWEHLKHLHYSVAVGTEKERRAALCKQASLY
;
A
#
# COMPACT_ATOMS: atom_id res chain seq x y z
N MET A 1 -5.59 -6.42 13.85
CA MET A 1 -6.97 -5.93 13.76
C MET A 1 -7.56 -6.46 12.46
N LYS A 2 -8.77 -7.00 12.51
CA LYS A 2 -9.51 -7.37 11.30
C LYS A 2 -10.05 -6.11 10.62
N PHE A 3 -9.75 -5.94 9.34
CA PHE A 3 -10.31 -4.86 8.54
C PHE A 3 -11.69 -5.29 8.04
N ILE A 4 -12.70 -4.45 8.27
CA ILE A 4 -14.05 -4.61 7.72
C ILE A 4 -14.34 -3.28 7.04
N PRO A 5 -14.29 -3.21 5.69
CA PRO A 5 -14.46 -1.95 5.00
C PRO A 5 -15.88 -1.41 5.20
N HIS A 6 -15.98 -0.11 5.43
CA HIS A 6 -17.25 0.59 5.24
C HIS A 6 -17.58 0.66 3.74
N ASP A 7 -18.84 0.92 3.39
CA ASP A 7 -19.29 0.95 1.98
C ASP A 7 -18.46 1.88 1.09
N TYR A 8 -18.09 3.07 1.60
CA TYR A 8 -17.24 4.00 0.85
C TYR A 8 -15.81 3.50 0.64
N GLN A 9 -15.30 2.66 1.55
CA GLN A 9 -13.98 2.06 1.45
C GLN A 9 -14.02 0.92 0.44
N GLN A 10 -15.05 0.08 0.48
CA GLN A 10 -15.26 -0.98 -0.50
C GLN A 10 -15.39 -0.39 -1.91
N TYR A 11 -16.22 0.65 -2.07
CA TYR A 11 -16.34 1.36 -3.34
C TYR A 11 -14.98 1.87 -3.86
N ALA A 12 -14.16 2.46 -2.99
CA ALA A 12 -12.84 2.96 -3.37
C ALA A 12 -11.85 1.84 -3.71
N ILE A 13 -11.92 0.69 -3.03
CA ILE A 13 -11.13 -0.51 -3.33
C ILE A 13 -11.50 -1.00 -4.74
N ASP A 14 -12.79 -1.23 -4.98
CA ASP A 14 -13.30 -1.72 -6.27
C ASP A 14 -12.95 -0.75 -7.42
N PHE A 15 -12.98 0.56 -7.15
CA PHE A 15 -12.62 1.58 -8.13
C PHE A 15 -11.14 1.49 -8.53
N ILE A 16 -10.23 1.29 -7.58
CA ILE A 16 -8.80 1.09 -7.87
C ILE A 16 -8.58 -0.20 -8.68
N GLU A 17 -9.27 -1.28 -8.33
CA GLU A 17 -9.09 -2.58 -8.99
C GLU A 17 -9.68 -2.66 -10.40
N SER A 18 -10.66 -1.84 -10.73
CA SER A 18 -11.35 -1.84 -12.02
C SER A 18 -10.78 -0.83 -13.03
N HIS A 19 -9.96 0.11 -12.57
CA HIS A 19 -9.40 1.16 -13.41
C HIS A 19 -7.86 1.08 -13.43
N PRO A 20 -7.23 0.95 -14.61
CA PRO A 20 -5.77 0.97 -14.73
C PRO A 20 -5.12 2.24 -14.15
N THR A 21 -5.89 3.32 -14.02
CA THR A 21 -5.46 4.56 -13.36
C THR A 21 -6.62 5.13 -12.58
N ALA A 22 -6.42 5.39 -11.29
CA ALA A 22 -7.45 5.87 -10.37
C ALA A 22 -6.94 7.07 -9.55
N ALA A 23 -7.83 8.03 -9.30
CA ALA A 23 -7.60 9.11 -8.36
C ALA A 23 -8.63 9.00 -7.22
N VAL A 24 -8.16 8.70 -6.01
CA VAL A 24 -9.01 8.54 -4.81
C VAL A 24 -8.79 9.73 -3.88
N LEU A 25 -9.73 10.66 -3.88
CA LEU A 25 -9.70 11.89 -3.08
C LEU A 25 -10.66 11.77 -1.90
N LEU A 26 -10.11 11.43 -0.73
CA LEU A 26 -10.87 11.24 0.51
C LEU A 26 -10.33 12.14 1.63
N ASP A 27 -11.20 12.54 2.55
CA ASP A 27 -10.84 13.33 3.72
C ASP A 27 -9.92 12.60 4.71
N MET A 28 -9.27 13.36 5.59
CA MET A 28 -8.41 12.83 6.63
C MET A 28 -9.18 11.88 7.56
N GLY A 29 -8.54 10.78 7.95
CA GLY A 29 -9.16 9.77 8.83
C GLY A 29 -10.00 8.71 8.11
N LEU A 30 -10.28 8.84 6.81
CA LEU A 30 -11.10 7.88 6.06
C LEU A 30 -10.38 6.59 5.61
N GLY A 31 -9.18 6.32 6.11
CA GLY A 31 -8.49 5.05 5.81
C GLY A 31 -7.89 4.94 4.41
N LYS A 32 -7.53 6.06 3.76
CA LYS A 32 -6.90 6.10 2.42
C LYS A 32 -5.80 5.05 2.21
N THR A 33 -4.92 4.90 3.18
CA THR A 33 -3.79 3.97 3.11
C THR A 33 -4.24 2.51 3.14
N VAL A 34 -5.17 2.13 4.03
CA VAL A 34 -5.67 0.75 4.10
C VAL A 34 -6.54 0.39 2.90
N ILE A 35 -7.32 1.34 2.38
CA ILE A 35 -8.06 1.19 1.10
C ILE A 35 -7.08 0.82 -0.01
N THR A 36 -6.04 1.64 -0.18
CA THR A 36 -5.05 1.45 -1.25
C THR A 36 -4.28 0.14 -1.08
N LEU A 37 -3.83 -0.17 0.14
CA LEU A 37 -3.13 -1.42 0.42
C LEU A 37 -3.99 -2.66 0.22
N THR A 38 -5.29 -2.59 0.52
CA THR A 38 -6.21 -3.71 0.31
C THR A 38 -6.40 -3.97 -1.18
N ALA A 39 -6.69 -2.94 -1.98
CA ALA A 39 -6.79 -3.10 -3.44
C ALA A 39 -5.50 -3.66 -4.06
N LEU A 40 -4.34 -3.15 -3.64
CA LEU A 40 -3.04 -3.61 -4.15
C LEU A 40 -2.70 -5.04 -3.71
N ASN A 41 -3.15 -5.45 -2.52
CA ASN A 41 -3.00 -6.82 -2.05
C ASN A 41 -3.74 -7.82 -2.95
N ASP A 42 -4.99 -7.48 -3.30
CA ASP A 42 -5.84 -8.35 -4.09
C ASP A 42 -5.32 -8.42 -5.54
N LEU A 43 -4.86 -7.30 -6.10
CA LEU A 43 -4.17 -7.26 -7.40
C LEU A 43 -2.88 -8.10 -7.42
N LEU A 44 -2.14 -8.19 -6.30
CA LEU A 44 -0.92 -8.98 -6.18
C LEU A 44 -1.20 -10.49 -6.06
N PHE A 45 -2.12 -10.88 -5.17
CA PHE A 45 -2.19 -12.26 -4.67
C PHE A 45 -3.49 -13.00 -5.01
N ASP A 46 -4.57 -12.30 -5.34
CA ASP A 46 -5.83 -12.92 -5.74
C ASP A 46 -6.03 -12.87 -7.26
N ARG A 47 -5.67 -11.74 -7.88
CA ARG A 47 -5.81 -11.53 -9.33
C ARG A 47 -4.52 -11.75 -10.12
N PHE A 48 -3.36 -11.65 -9.46
CA PHE A 48 -2.04 -11.79 -10.07
C PHE A 48 -1.79 -10.86 -11.27
N GLU A 49 -2.37 -9.65 -11.23
CA GLU A 49 -2.26 -8.66 -12.31
C GLU A 49 -1.00 -7.80 -12.18
N ILE A 50 -0.45 -7.67 -10.98
CA ILE A 50 0.77 -6.91 -10.69
C ILE A 50 1.78 -7.76 -9.92
N SER A 51 3.04 -7.33 -9.92
CA SER A 51 4.13 -8.05 -9.23
C SER A 51 4.99 -7.20 -8.32
N ARG A 52 5.06 -5.88 -8.56
CA ARG A 52 5.82 -4.92 -7.75
C ARG A 52 5.10 -3.59 -7.69
N ILE A 53 5.17 -2.96 -6.52
CA ILE A 53 4.53 -1.69 -6.20
C ILE A 53 5.61 -0.70 -5.78
N LEU A 54 5.53 0.53 -6.29
CA LEU A 54 6.33 1.66 -5.84
C LEU A 54 5.40 2.71 -5.23
N VAL A 55 5.62 3.04 -3.96
CA VAL A 55 4.89 4.09 -3.25
C VAL A 55 5.75 5.35 -3.19
N ILE A 56 5.23 6.45 -3.73
CA ILE A 56 5.87 7.76 -3.61
C ILE A 56 5.08 8.60 -2.61
N ALA A 57 5.72 8.97 -1.49
CA ALA A 57 5.09 9.71 -0.42
C ALA A 57 6.08 10.66 0.28
N PRO A 58 5.60 11.68 1.03
CA PRO A 58 6.45 12.49 1.89
C PRO A 58 7.26 11.62 2.86
N LEU A 59 8.49 12.05 3.19
CA LEU A 59 9.46 11.27 3.96
C LEU A 59 8.89 10.61 5.22
N ARG A 60 8.13 11.35 6.03
CA ARG A 60 7.54 10.82 7.28
C ARG A 60 6.44 9.79 7.01
N VAL A 61 5.70 9.94 5.92
CA VAL A 61 4.60 9.05 5.53
C VAL A 61 5.18 7.72 5.02
N ALA A 62 6.18 7.78 4.15
CA ALA A 62 6.90 6.59 3.67
C ALA A 62 7.59 5.84 4.82
N ARG A 63 8.23 6.57 5.74
CA ARG A 63 8.98 5.97 6.85
C ARG A 63 8.10 5.35 7.93
N ASN A 64 6.94 5.96 8.22
CA ASN A 64 6.14 5.61 9.39
C ASN A 64 4.76 5.08 9.01
N THR A 65 3.98 5.85 8.26
CA THR A 65 2.55 5.58 8.04
C THR A 65 2.31 4.27 7.29
N TRP A 66 2.99 4.04 6.16
CA TRP A 66 2.80 2.81 5.39
C TRP A 66 3.23 1.55 6.16
N PRO A 67 4.43 1.50 6.77
CA PRO A 67 4.82 0.40 7.65
C PRO A 67 3.84 0.13 8.80
N GLN A 68 3.34 1.18 9.44
CA GLN A 68 2.40 1.07 10.56
C GLN A 68 1.05 0.48 10.12
N GLU A 69 0.50 0.95 9.00
CA GLU A 69 -0.76 0.42 8.45
C GLU A 69 -0.61 -1.05 8.05
N ILE A 70 0.49 -1.43 7.39
CA ILE A 70 0.78 -2.85 7.05
C ILE A 70 0.84 -3.71 8.32
N GLY A 71 1.53 -3.25 9.37
CA GLY A 71 1.63 -3.99 10.63
C GLY A 71 0.33 -4.08 11.43
N LYS A 72 -0.60 -3.13 11.24
CA LYS A 72 -1.85 -3.01 12.00
C LYS A 72 -2.93 -4.00 11.54
N TRP A 73 -3.08 -4.18 10.23
CA TRP A 73 -4.18 -4.94 9.64
C TRP A 73 -3.78 -6.39 9.37
N GLU A 74 -4.58 -7.34 9.86
CA GLU A 74 -4.25 -8.77 9.80
C GLU A 74 -4.06 -9.30 8.39
N HIS A 75 -4.90 -8.87 7.44
CA HIS A 75 -4.82 -9.30 6.06
C HIS A 75 -3.59 -8.74 5.34
N LEU A 76 -2.97 -7.67 5.83
CA LEU A 76 -1.81 -7.03 5.18
C LEU A 76 -0.46 -7.48 5.75
N LYS A 77 -0.44 -8.18 6.90
CA LYS A 77 0.80 -8.53 7.61
C LYS A 77 1.77 -9.40 6.82
N HIS A 78 1.28 -10.09 5.78
CA HIS A 78 2.10 -10.94 4.93
C HIS A 78 2.79 -10.16 3.79
N LEU A 79 2.46 -8.88 3.60
CA LEU A 79 3.13 -8.03 2.61
C LEU A 79 4.58 -7.76 3.00
N HIS A 80 5.49 -8.16 2.13
CA HIS A 80 6.91 -7.84 2.26
C HIS A 80 7.19 -6.48 1.63
N TYR A 81 7.63 -5.51 2.45
CA TYR A 81 7.95 -4.16 2.00
C TYR A 81 9.41 -3.76 2.30
N SER A 82 9.92 -2.77 1.56
CA SER A 82 11.26 -2.21 1.75
C SER A 82 11.25 -0.69 1.61
N VAL A 83 11.44 0.04 2.71
CA VAL A 83 11.38 1.51 2.71
C VAL A 83 12.66 2.11 2.11
N ALA A 84 12.55 2.68 0.91
CA ALA A 84 13.65 3.34 0.20
C ALA A 84 13.76 4.84 0.52
N VAL A 85 14.24 5.18 1.72
CA VAL A 85 14.49 6.58 2.14
C VAL A 85 15.93 6.77 2.64
N GLY A 86 16.37 8.03 2.78
CA GLY A 86 17.71 8.38 3.24
C GLY A 86 18.66 8.75 2.10
N THR A 87 19.94 8.45 2.28
CA THR A 87 20.99 8.67 1.29
C THR A 87 20.75 7.88 0.02
N GLU A 88 21.41 8.25 -1.08
CA GLU A 88 21.33 7.49 -2.33
C GLU A 88 21.73 6.01 -2.15
N LYS A 89 22.77 5.75 -1.36
CA LYS A 89 23.25 4.39 -1.08
C LYS A 89 22.19 3.56 -0.34
N GLU A 90 21.54 4.13 0.67
CA GLU A 90 20.47 3.46 1.42
C GLU A 90 19.26 3.17 0.54
N ARG A 91 18.85 4.14 -0.30
CA ARG A 91 17.74 3.96 -1.25
C ARG A 91 18.02 2.86 -2.26
N ARG A 92 19.22 2.83 -2.86
CA ARG A 92 19.63 1.75 -3.78
C ARG A 92 19.64 0.39 -3.10
N ALA A 93 20.17 0.30 -1.88
CA ALA A 93 20.19 -0.94 -1.12
C ALA A 93 18.77 -1.43 -0.78
N ALA A 94 17.85 -0.53 -0.43
CA ALA A 94 16.46 -0.87 -0.15
C ALA A 94 15.73 -1.40 -1.40
N LEU A 95 15.93 -0.78 -2.56
CA LEU A 95 15.33 -1.21 -3.84
C LEU A 95 15.85 -2.57 -4.33
N CYS A 96 17.06 -2.96 -3.94
CA CYS A 96 17.61 -4.29 -4.26
C CYS A 96 17.09 -5.41 -3.35
N LYS A 97 16.40 -5.09 -2.24
CA LYS A 97 15.79 -6.12 -1.38
C LYS A 97 14.63 -6.80 -2.10
N GLN A 98 14.41 -8.08 -1.80
CA GLN A 98 13.25 -8.81 -2.29
C GLN A 98 12.00 -8.38 -1.49
N ALA A 99 11.16 -7.57 -2.11
CA ALA A 99 9.91 -7.07 -1.56
C ALA A 99 8.88 -6.92 -2.69
N SER A 100 7.59 -6.95 -2.37
CA SER A 100 6.52 -6.63 -3.31
C SER A 100 6.18 -5.14 -3.31
N LEU A 101 6.46 -4.44 -2.20
CA LEU A 101 6.18 -3.00 -2.02
C LEU A 101 7.44 -2.22 -1.62
N TYR A 102 7.70 -1.10 -2.30
CA TYR A 102 8.86 -0.24 -2.06
C TYR A 102 8.47 1.20 -1.75
#